data_AF-A0A8P4K9N3-F1
#
_entry.id   AF-A0A8P4K9N3-F1
#
_cell.length_a   1.000
_cell.length_b   1.000
_cell.length_c   1.000
_cell.angle_alpha   90.00
_cell.angle_beta   90.00
_cell.angle_gamma   90.00
#
_symmetry.space_group_name_H-M   'P 1'
#
loop_
_entity.id
_entity.type
_entity.pdbx_description
1 polymer ?
#
loop_
_entity_poly.entity_id
_entity_poly.type
_entity_poly.pdbx_seq_one_letter_code
_entity_poly.pdbx_strand_id
1 'polypeptide(L)'
;CLIKSNLARVVVWEWMNEHGRWRPYSAAVCHHIENVLKGDARGSVVLGQVDGQLSPYIIDLQSMHQFRQDTGTMRPVQRNFYEPSSAPGKGVVWEWENDNGSWTPYDMEICVTIQNAYEKQHPWLDLTSLGFCYLIDFNSMSQTNRQSQRKRRLRRRMDLAYPLIMGSIPKSQSWPVGASSGQPCSCQQCILVNSTRAASNAILASQRRNVGGGQAKVEQVQLPLSTANFPCSPVMPSLSSAHGHHALTINGQNNLNRPGTQRISMGTARGAIPPGVPALPVKNLTGSGPVHPALAGMTGILMCAAGLPVCLTRAPKPILHPPPINKSDMKPVPGINGMRRKTKKKHLRRGKNPEDVVRRYTEKIKVVPDEDCTICMERLVMSSGYEGVLQHKGIKPELVGKLGKCGHMYHLLCLVAMYNNGNKDGSLQCPTCKTIYGEKTGTQPPGKMEYHVIPHCLPGYPDSKTIRIVYDIPAGIQTNEHPNPGKKFSARGFPRHCYLPDNEKGRKVLKLLIMAWDRRLIFTIGTSSTTGESDTVVWNEIHHKTEFGSNLTGHGYPDPNYLDNVLTELSAQGVGEDNLKD
;
A
#
# COMPACT_ATOMS: atom_id res chain seq x y z
N CYS A 1 30.86 -35.73 -22.44
CA CYS A 1 30.94 -34.26 -22.30
C CYS A 1 29.58 -33.64 -22.60
N LEU A 2 28.73 -33.43 -21.58
CA LEU A 2 27.52 -32.62 -21.73
C LEU A 2 27.89 -31.18 -21.38
N ILE A 3 28.04 -30.36 -22.42
CA ILE A 3 28.30 -28.92 -22.30
C ILE A 3 27.09 -28.32 -21.56
N LYS A 4 27.29 -27.88 -20.31
CA LYS A 4 26.37 -26.95 -19.65
C LYS A 4 26.34 -25.69 -20.51
N SER A 5 25.31 -25.51 -21.32
CA SER A 5 25.14 -24.29 -22.11
C SER A 5 24.96 -23.10 -21.14
N ASN A 6 25.99 -22.28 -21.02
CA ASN A 6 25.92 -20.96 -20.41
C ASN A 6 25.04 -20.07 -21.30
N LEU A 7 23.73 -20.06 -21.07
CA LEU A 7 22.81 -19.20 -21.81
C LEU A 7 22.91 -17.76 -21.29
N ALA A 8 23.40 -16.85 -22.13
CA ALA A 8 23.39 -15.42 -21.84
C ALA A 8 21.95 -14.88 -21.83
N ARG A 9 21.62 -14.04 -20.85
CA ARG A 9 20.31 -13.38 -20.73
C ARG A 9 20.47 -11.90 -20.46
N VAL A 10 19.54 -11.12 -20.99
CA VAL A 10 19.45 -9.68 -20.74
C VAL A 10 18.50 -9.47 -19.57
N VAL A 11 18.92 -8.67 -18.60
CA VAL A 11 18.16 -8.40 -17.37
C VAL A 11 17.49 -7.05 -17.47
N VAL A 12 16.19 -7.00 -17.19
CA VAL A 12 15.44 -5.75 -17.07
C VAL A 12 14.84 -5.70 -15.69
N TRP A 13 15.13 -4.63 -14.95
CA TRP A 13 14.41 -4.32 -13.73
C TRP A 13 13.14 -3.55 -14.06
N GLU A 14 12.05 -3.96 -13.44
CA GLU A 14 10.74 -3.39 -13.67
C GLU A 14 10.07 -3.05 -12.34
N TRP A 15 9.21 -2.03 -12.34
CA TRP A 15 8.41 -1.64 -11.19
C TRP A 15 6.93 -1.65 -11.54
N MET A 16 6.09 -1.99 -10.56
CA MET A 16 4.66 -2.07 -10.77
C MET A 16 4.00 -0.69 -10.61
N ASN A 17 3.35 -0.22 -11.67
CA ASN A 17 2.61 1.03 -11.65
C ASN A 17 1.23 0.88 -10.96
N GLU A 18 0.52 1.99 -10.82
CA GLU A 18 -0.79 2.04 -10.12
C GLU A 18 -1.89 1.26 -10.84
N HIS A 19 -1.70 1.00 -12.14
CA HIS A 19 -2.61 0.22 -12.96
C HIS A 19 -2.27 -1.28 -12.95
N GLY A 20 -1.37 -1.73 -12.06
CA GLY A 20 -0.97 -3.13 -11.94
C GLY A 20 -0.08 -3.63 -13.08
N ARG A 21 0.64 -2.71 -13.76
CA ARG A 21 1.44 -3.02 -14.95
C ARG A 21 2.91 -2.76 -14.69
N TRP A 22 3.76 -3.67 -15.19
CA TRP A 22 5.20 -3.58 -15.03
C TRP A 22 5.79 -2.58 -16.02
N ARG A 23 6.52 -1.60 -15.48
CA ARG A 23 7.23 -0.57 -16.25
C ARG A 23 8.73 -0.80 -16.14
N PRO A 24 9.47 -0.82 -17.25
CA PRO A 24 10.92 -0.97 -17.20
C PRO A 24 11.55 0.30 -16.62
N TYR A 25 12.56 0.10 -15.76
CA TYR A 25 13.53 1.16 -15.50
C TYR A 25 14.39 1.36 -16.75
N SER A 26 15.02 2.53 -16.89
CA SER A 26 15.98 2.76 -17.97
C SER A 26 17.16 1.78 -17.90
N ALA A 27 17.83 1.55 -19.03
CA ALA A 27 18.98 0.66 -19.09
C ALA A 27 20.11 1.10 -18.13
N ALA A 28 20.37 2.40 -18.03
CA ALA A 28 21.35 2.96 -17.08
C ALA A 28 21.00 2.62 -15.63
N VAL A 29 19.73 2.76 -15.24
CA VAL A 29 19.26 2.40 -13.90
C VAL A 29 19.37 0.88 -13.67
N CYS A 30 19.02 0.06 -14.66
CA CYS A 30 19.18 -1.39 -14.57
C CYS A 30 20.65 -1.81 -14.38
N HIS A 31 21.60 -1.18 -15.09
CA HIS A 31 23.03 -1.40 -14.90
C HIS A 31 23.46 -1.09 -13.47
N HIS A 32 23.01 0.03 -12.92
CA HIS A 32 23.33 0.42 -11.56
C HIS A 32 22.76 -0.57 -10.53
N ILE A 33 21.50 -0.97 -10.67
CA ILE A 33 20.88 -1.97 -9.78
C ILE A 33 21.66 -3.30 -9.83
N GLU A 34 22.02 -3.78 -11.02
CA GLU A 34 22.82 -5.00 -11.18
C GLU A 34 24.22 -4.89 -10.58
N ASN A 35 24.87 -3.73 -10.70
CA ASN A 35 26.18 -3.50 -10.10
C ASN A 35 26.12 -3.53 -8.57
N VAL A 36 25.09 -2.92 -7.97
CA VAL A 36 24.86 -2.99 -6.51
C VAL A 36 24.53 -4.42 -6.09
N LEU A 37 23.68 -5.13 -6.83
CA LEU A 37 23.30 -6.52 -6.54
C LEU A 37 24.52 -7.48 -6.54
N LYS A 38 25.51 -7.25 -7.42
CA LYS A 38 26.76 -8.02 -7.45
C LYS A 38 27.64 -7.78 -6.22
N GLY A 39 27.62 -6.57 -5.67
CA GLY A 39 28.42 -6.20 -4.49
C GLY A 39 27.73 -6.55 -3.17
N ASP A 40 26.44 -6.25 -3.05
CA ASP A 40 25.61 -6.49 -1.87
C ASP A 40 24.20 -6.94 -2.26
N ALA A 41 23.97 -8.26 -2.22
CA ALA A 41 22.69 -8.86 -2.57
C ALA A 41 21.54 -8.53 -1.59
N ARG A 42 21.82 -7.90 -0.44
CA ARG A 42 20.82 -7.50 0.57
C ARG A 42 20.74 -5.99 0.78
N GLY A 43 21.43 -5.22 -0.06
CA GLY A 43 21.54 -3.78 0.05
C GLY A 43 20.30 -3.02 -0.42
N SER A 44 20.36 -1.70 -0.26
CA SER A 44 19.41 -0.75 -0.83
C SER A 44 20.07 0.02 -1.98
N VAL A 45 19.33 0.29 -3.04
CA VAL A 45 19.78 1.01 -4.24
C VAL A 45 19.12 2.39 -4.28
N VAL A 46 19.91 3.46 -4.29
CA VAL A 46 19.41 4.84 -4.37
C VAL A 46 19.36 5.25 -5.85
N LEU A 47 18.16 5.31 -6.43
CA LEU A 47 17.99 5.51 -7.88
C LEU A 47 18.41 6.91 -8.35
N GLY A 48 18.31 7.90 -7.45
CA GLY A 48 18.75 9.28 -7.67
C GLY A 48 20.20 9.46 -8.10
N GLN A 49 21.07 8.48 -7.84
CA GLN A 49 22.48 8.55 -8.24
C GLN A 49 22.67 8.47 -9.76
N VAL A 50 21.69 7.91 -10.48
CA VAL A 50 21.74 7.71 -11.93
C VAL A 50 20.72 8.59 -12.66
N ASP A 51 19.54 8.77 -12.08
CA ASP A 51 18.47 9.58 -12.66
C ASP A 51 17.90 10.52 -11.61
N GLY A 52 18.08 11.83 -11.80
CA GLY A 52 17.62 12.86 -10.88
C GLY A 52 16.09 12.87 -10.69
N GLN A 53 15.31 12.43 -11.68
CA GLN A 53 13.86 12.28 -11.56
C GLN A 53 13.48 11.15 -10.59
N LEU A 54 14.39 10.21 -10.38
CA LEU A 54 14.23 9.10 -9.44
C LEU A 54 14.88 9.38 -8.07
N SER A 55 15.30 10.62 -7.81
CA SER A 55 15.90 11.03 -6.53
C SER A 55 15.11 10.64 -5.26
N PRO A 56 13.76 10.69 -5.21
CA PRO A 56 13.05 10.30 -3.99
C PRO A 56 12.89 8.77 -3.85
N TYR A 57 13.40 7.95 -4.78
CA TYR A 57 13.16 6.51 -4.81
C TYR A 57 14.38 5.68 -4.41
N ILE A 58 14.14 4.70 -3.53
CA ILE A 58 15.11 3.69 -3.11
C ILE A 58 14.53 2.31 -3.37
N ILE A 59 15.32 1.38 -3.91
CA ILE A 59 14.96 -0.04 -4.01
C ILE A 59 15.59 -0.82 -2.87
N ASP A 60 14.80 -1.53 -2.08
CA ASP A 60 15.30 -2.53 -1.14
C ASP A 60 15.37 -3.89 -1.85
N LEU A 61 16.57 -4.36 -2.16
CA LEU A 61 16.80 -5.60 -2.93
C LEU A 61 16.37 -6.84 -2.16
N GLN A 62 16.34 -6.77 -0.82
CA GLN A 62 15.96 -7.91 0.00
C GLN A 62 14.43 -8.03 0.14
N SER A 63 13.66 -6.94 -0.01
CA SER A 63 12.18 -7.01 -0.08
C SER A 63 11.65 -6.98 -1.51
N MET A 64 12.48 -6.63 -2.50
CA MET A 64 12.06 -6.40 -3.89
C MET A 64 10.95 -5.35 -3.99
N HIS A 65 11.12 -4.23 -3.27
CA HIS A 65 10.23 -3.08 -3.35
C HIS A 65 11.00 -1.78 -3.59
N GLN A 66 10.42 -0.92 -4.40
CA GLN A 66 10.75 0.49 -4.49
C GLN A 66 9.97 1.26 -3.41
N PHE A 67 10.67 1.99 -2.58
CA PHE A 67 10.16 2.91 -1.58
C PHE A 67 10.36 4.35 -2.06
N ARG A 68 9.32 5.17 -1.96
CA ARG A 68 9.42 6.61 -2.17
C ARG A 68 9.54 7.31 -0.80
N GLN A 69 10.61 8.07 -0.61
CA GLN A 69 11.01 8.61 0.70
C GLN A 69 10.10 9.72 1.25
N ASP A 70 9.48 10.51 0.37
CA ASP A 70 8.63 11.65 0.74
C ASP A 70 7.18 11.26 1.04
N THR A 71 6.61 10.34 0.27
CA THR A 71 5.21 9.89 0.41
C THR A 71 5.06 8.56 1.14
N GLY A 72 6.16 7.84 1.35
CA GLY A 72 6.16 6.50 1.92
C GLY A 72 5.58 5.41 1.00
N THR A 73 5.27 5.73 -0.26
CA THR A 73 4.62 4.77 -1.17
C THR A 73 5.58 3.64 -1.53
N MET A 74 5.10 2.40 -1.39
CA MET A 74 5.82 1.18 -1.73
C MET A 74 5.28 0.58 -3.02
N ARG A 75 6.18 0.20 -3.94
CA ARG A 75 5.83 -0.49 -5.19
C ARG A 75 6.66 -1.76 -5.35
N PRO A 76 6.06 -2.90 -5.71
CA PRO A 76 6.84 -4.08 -6.06
C PRO A 76 7.81 -3.79 -7.21
N VAL A 77 9.02 -4.33 -7.12
CA VAL A 77 9.96 -4.42 -8.23
C VAL A 77 10.22 -5.88 -8.59
N GLN A 78 10.54 -6.14 -9.85
CA GLN A 78 10.95 -7.47 -10.30
C GLN A 78 12.16 -7.38 -11.21
N ARG A 79 12.89 -8.49 -11.26
CA ARG A 79 14.02 -8.71 -12.14
C ARG A 79 13.61 -9.73 -13.18
N ASN A 80 13.42 -9.30 -14.43
CA ASN A 80 12.94 -10.14 -15.52
C ASN A 80 14.03 -10.39 -16.56
N PHE A 81 13.93 -11.51 -17.30
CA PHE A 81 15.00 -11.98 -18.19
C PHE A 81 14.52 -12.12 -19.64
N TYR A 82 15.29 -11.56 -20.56
CA TYR A 82 15.00 -11.52 -21.98
C TYR A 82 16.16 -12.13 -22.78
N GLU A 83 15.89 -12.45 -24.06
CA GLU A 83 16.93 -12.96 -24.96
C GLU A 83 17.87 -11.83 -25.41
N PRO A 84 19.18 -12.10 -25.60
CA PRO A 84 20.13 -11.11 -26.12
C PRO A 84 19.74 -10.53 -27.48
N SER A 85 19.03 -11.30 -28.31
CA SER A 85 18.53 -10.89 -29.63
C SER A 85 17.29 -9.98 -29.56
N SER A 86 16.66 -9.83 -28.40
CA SER A 86 15.42 -9.07 -28.23
C SER A 86 15.68 -7.56 -28.09
N ALA A 87 14.60 -6.75 -28.12
CA ALA A 87 14.67 -5.30 -27.99
C ALA A 87 15.58 -4.79 -26.84
N PRO A 88 15.47 -5.26 -25.59
CA PRO A 88 16.35 -4.80 -24.51
C PRO A 88 17.82 -5.18 -24.72
N GLY A 89 18.11 -6.32 -25.37
CA GLY A 89 19.49 -6.73 -25.68
C GLY A 89 20.14 -5.89 -26.78
N LYS A 90 19.33 -5.39 -27.71
CA LYS A 90 19.74 -4.47 -28.78
C LYS A 90 19.74 -2.99 -28.36
N GLY A 91 19.34 -2.67 -27.12
CA GLY A 91 19.16 -1.29 -26.66
C GLY A 91 18.04 -0.55 -27.40
N VAL A 92 17.01 -1.25 -27.89
CA VAL A 92 15.90 -0.62 -28.60
C VAL A 92 14.76 -0.34 -27.62
N VAL A 93 14.30 0.91 -27.61
CA VAL A 93 13.16 1.37 -26.80
C VAL A 93 12.07 1.90 -27.71
N TRP A 94 10.85 1.40 -27.52
CA TRP A 94 9.65 1.91 -28.18
C TRP A 94 8.89 2.82 -27.22
N GLU A 95 8.52 4.00 -27.71
CA GLU A 95 7.89 5.05 -26.90
C GLU A 95 6.71 5.68 -27.65
N TRP A 96 5.73 6.16 -26.91
CA TRP A 96 4.58 6.89 -27.45
C TRP A 96 4.52 8.30 -26.84
N GLU A 97 4.03 9.25 -27.63
CA GLU A 97 3.90 10.65 -27.22
C GLU A 97 2.61 10.85 -26.42
N ASN A 98 2.75 11.37 -25.21
CA ASN A 98 1.64 11.65 -24.32
C ASN A 98 1.03 13.04 -24.59
N ASP A 99 0.00 13.41 -23.82
CA ASP A 99 -0.78 14.63 -24.06
C ASP A 99 0.00 15.92 -23.78
N ASN A 100 1.06 15.82 -22.98
CA ASN A 100 1.91 16.95 -22.63
C ASN A 100 3.19 17.01 -23.50
N GLY A 101 3.27 16.22 -24.56
CA GLY A 101 4.40 16.19 -25.50
C GLY A 101 5.63 15.42 -25.02
N SER A 102 5.58 14.78 -23.84
CA SER A 102 6.66 13.90 -23.39
C SER A 102 6.48 12.46 -23.89
N TRP A 103 7.57 11.71 -23.89
CA TRP A 103 7.61 10.36 -24.46
C TRP A 103 7.61 9.33 -23.35
N THR A 104 6.67 8.39 -23.42
CA THR A 104 6.51 7.33 -22.42
C THR A 104 6.87 5.98 -23.05
N PRO A 105 7.77 5.18 -22.43
CA PRO A 105 8.09 3.85 -22.92
C PRO A 105 6.92 2.88 -22.77
N TYR A 106 6.83 1.95 -23.72
CA TYR A 106 5.97 0.78 -23.57
C TYR A 106 6.56 -0.18 -22.53
N ASP A 107 5.68 -1.02 -21.98
CA ASP A 107 6.08 -2.16 -21.14
C ASP A 107 7.06 -3.04 -21.93
N MET A 108 8.00 -3.71 -21.25
CA MET A 108 9.12 -4.35 -21.94
C MET A 108 8.66 -5.48 -22.89
N GLU A 109 7.68 -6.28 -22.49
CA GLU A 109 7.11 -7.32 -23.37
C GLU A 109 6.48 -6.73 -24.64
N ILE A 110 5.87 -5.55 -24.53
CA ILE A 110 5.31 -4.83 -25.66
C ILE A 110 6.43 -4.26 -26.54
N CYS A 111 7.49 -3.69 -25.95
CA CYS A 111 8.67 -3.27 -26.72
C CYS A 111 9.25 -4.42 -27.55
N VAL A 112 9.38 -5.62 -26.95
CA VAL A 112 9.86 -6.82 -27.65
C VAL A 112 8.91 -7.22 -28.79
N THR A 113 7.60 -7.20 -28.54
CA THR A 113 6.59 -7.55 -29.56
C THR A 113 6.59 -6.56 -30.72
N ILE A 114 6.60 -5.26 -30.44
CA ILE A 114 6.66 -4.19 -31.45
C ILE A 114 7.94 -4.33 -32.27
N GLN A 115 9.07 -4.55 -31.62
CA GLN A 115 10.36 -4.71 -32.31
C GLN A 115 10.37 -5.92 -33.24
N ASN A 116 9.85 -7.07 -32.80
CA ASN A 116 9.76 -8.27 -33.63
C ASN A 116 8.85 -8.04 -34.85
N ALA A 117 7.71 -7.37 -34.67
CA ALA A 117 6.80 -7.07 -35.76
C ALA A 117 7.42 -6.10 -36.78
N TYR A 118 8.14 -5.08 -36.28
CA TYR A 118 8.87 -4.11 -37.09
C TYR A 118 10.00 -4.76 -37.89
N GLU A 119 10.79 -5.67 -37.28
CA GLU A 119 11.87 -6.40 -37.95
C GLU A 119 11.35 -7.32 -39.06
N LYS A 120 10.16 -7.89 -38.86
CA LYS A 120 9.45 -8.70 -39.87
C LYS A 120 8.73 -7.86 -40.94
N GLN A 121 8.87 -6.53 -40.90
CA GLN A 121 8.25 -5.61 -41.85
C GLN A 121 6.72 -5.75 -41.91
N HIS A 122 6.07 -6.06 -40.78
CA HIS A 122 4.62 -5.99 -40.73
C HIS A 122 4.15 -4.54 -40.89
N PRO A 123 3.06 -4.27 -41.62
CA PRO A 123 2.56 -2.91 -41.82
C PRO A 123 1.90 -2.33 -40.56
N TRP A 124 1.34 -3.19 -39.71
CA TRP A 124 0.67 -2.82 -38.46
C TRP A 124 0.77 -3.94 -37.42
N LEU A 125 0.46 -3.62 -36.16
CA LEU A 125 0.42 -4.56 -35.04
C LEU A 125 -0.76 -4.23 -34.12
N ASP A 126 -1.63 -5.21 -33.88
CA ASP A 126 -2.72 -5.08 -32.90
C ASP A 126 -2.29 -5.64 -31.54
N LEU A 127 -2.32 -4.78 -30.51
CA LEU A 127 -1.93 -5.13 -29.15
C LEU A 127 -3.11 -5.65 -28.29
N THR A 128 -4.31 -5.81 -28.86
CA THR A 128 -5.52 -6.23 -28.12
C THR A 128 -5.35 -7.60 -27.48
N SER A 129 -4.68 -8.52 -28.16
CA SER A 129 -4.36 -9.85 -27.64
C SER A 129 -3.43 -9.83 -26.42
N LEU A 130 -2.70 -8.74 -26.20
CA LEU A 130 -1.81 -8.51 -25.07
C LEU A 130 -2.46 -7.65 -23.96
N GLY A 131 -3.76 -7.38 -24.07
CA GLY A 131 -4.52 -6.59 -23.10
C GLY A 131 -4.46 -5.08 -23.32
N PHE A 132 -4.15 -4.63 -24.53
CA PHE A 132 -4.08 -3.20 -24.87
C PHE A 132 -4.98 -2.86 -26.06
N CYS A 133 -5.86 -1.87 -25.94
CA CYS A 133 -6.76 -1.47 -27.03
C CYS A 133 -6.08 -0.64 -28.14
N TYR A 134 -4.82 -0.89 -28.44
CA TYR A 134 -4.02 -0.07 -29.35
C TYR A 134 -3.67 -0.82 -30.64
N LEU A 135 -3.88 -0.15 -31.77
CA LEU A 135 -3.38 -0.53 -33.07
C LEU A 135 -2.16 0.33 -33.40
N ILE A 136 -1.02 -0.31 -33.65
CA ILE A 136 0.21 0.33 -34.11
C ILE A 136 0.26 0.26 -35.63
N ASP A 137 0.52 1.39 -36.27
CA ASP A 137 0.81 1.49 -37.70
C ASP A 137 2.26 1.94 -37.86
N PHE A 138 3.07 1.07 -38.48
CA PHE A 138 4.49 1.29 -38.66
C PHE A 138 4.80 2.24 -39.83
N ASN A 139 3.89 2.34 -40.82
CA ASN A 139 4.07 3.25 -41.95
C ASN A 139 3.87 4.70 -41.51
N SER A 140 2.82 4.96 -40.71
CA SER A 140 2.56 6.30 -40.19
C SER A 140 3.24 6.59 -38.85
N MET A 141 4.03 5.65 -38.33
CA MET A 141 4.70 5.71 -37.03
C MET A 141 3.76 6.25 -35.94
N SER A 142 2.65 5.53 -35.74
CA SER A 142 1.59 5.98 -34.85
C SER A 142 0.89 4.84 -34.13
N GLN A 143 0.27 5.20 -33.01
CA GLN A 143 -0.59 4.34 -32.21
C GLN A 143 -2.00 4.91 -32.24
N THR A 144 -3.00 4.08 -32.52
CA THR A 144 -4.42 4.45 -32.49
C THR A 144 -5.14 3.65 -31.42
N ASN A 145 -5.83 4.33 -30.50
CA ASN A 145 -6.71 3.67 -29.54
C ASN A 145 -7.99 3.22 -30.25
N ARG A 146 -8.26 1.93 -30.30
CA ARG A 146 -9.42 1.36 -31.01
C ARG A 146 -10.76 1.74 -30.39
N GLN A 147 -10.80 2.10 -29.10
CA GLN A 147 -12.02 2.49 -28.39
C GLN A 147 -12.33 3.98 -28.59
N SER A 148 -11.33 4.86 -28.47
CA SER A 148 -11.52 6.32 -28.56
C SER A 148 -11.15 6.92 -29.90
N GLN A 149 -10.59 6.13 -30.82
CA GLN A 149 -10.03 6.55 -32.12
C GLN A 149 -8.92 7.62 -32.00
N ARG A 150 -8.40 7.86 -30.79
CA ARG A 150 -7.33 8.83 -30.55
C ARG A 150 -6.01 8.29 -31.10
N LYS A 151 -5.36 9.09 -31.95
CA LYS A 151 -4.05 8.81 -32.55
C LYS A 151 -2.94 9.52 -31.78
N ARG A 152 -1.83 8.83 -31.52
CA ARG A 152 -0.62 9.32 -30.86
C ARG A 152 0.61 8.96 -31.69
N ARG A 153 1.66 9.77 -31.62
CA ARG A 153 2.92 9.50 -32.32
C ARG A 153 3.68 8.37 -31.63
N LEU A 154 4.31 7.53 -32.45
CA LEU A 154 5.14 6.42 -32.04
C LEU A 154 6.59 6.72 -32.46
N ARG A 155 7.56 6.37 -31.61
CA ARG A 155 8.97 6.42 -32.00
C ARG A 155 9.73 5.18 -31.55
N ARG A 156 10.74 4.86 -32.34
CA ARG A 156 11.79 3.88 -32.02
C ARG A 156 13.06 4.65 -31.69
N ARG A 157 13.61 4.43 -30.50
CA ARG A 157 14.84 5.08 -30.03
C ARG A 157 15.90 4.03 -29.75
N MET A 158 17.14 4.34 -30.09
CA MET A 158 18.30 3.57 -29.67
C MET A 158 18.81 4.13 -28.35
N ASP A 159 19.05 3.25 -27.39
CA ASP A 159 19.52 3.53 -26.04
C ASP A 159 20.65 2.54 -25.67
N LEU A 160 21.19 2.67 -24.47
CA LEU A 160 22.08 1.68 -23.89
C LEU A 160 21.39 0.30 -23.86
N ALA A 161 22.11 -0.75 -24.25
CA ALA A 161 21.65 -2.12 -24.09
C ALA A 161 21.50 -2.46 -22.61
N TYR A 162 20.48 -3.23 -22.25
CA TYR A 162 20.27 -3.65 -20.86
C TYR A 162 21.34 -4.65 -20.40
N PRO A 163 21.58 -4.80 -19.08
CA PRO A 163 22.64 -5.64 -18.55
C PRO A 163 22.59 -7.08 -19.06
N LEU A 164 23.71 -7.58 -19.59
CA LEU A 164 23.88 -8.98 -19.98
C LEU A 164 24.48 -9.78 -18.82
N ILE A 165 23.86 -10.90 -18.46
CA ILE A 165 24.38 -11.85 -17.47
C ILE A 165 24.67 -13.22 -18.12
N MET A 166 25.72 -13.89 -17.62
CA MET A 166 26.15 -15.21 -18.07
C MET A 166 26.11 -16.19 -16.89
N GLY A 167 25.46 -17.35 -17.04
CA GLY A 167 25.47 -18.42 -16.01
C GLY A 167 24.21 -19.30 -15.96
N SER A 168 24.20 -20.27 -15.04
CA SER A 168 23.03 -21.14 -14.79
C SER A 168 21.90 -20.36 -14.11
N ILE A 169 20.79 -20.19 -14.83
CA ILE A 169 19.61 -19.43 -14.40
C ILE A 169 18.77 -20.29 -13.44
N PRO A 170 18.49 -19.85 -12.21
CA PRO A 170 17.33 -20.36 -11.47
C PRO A 170 16.08 -19.80 -12.17
N LYS A 171 15.08 -20.66 -12.45
CA LYS A 171 13.79 -20.25 -13.05
C LYS A 171 13.32 -18.92 -12.46
N SER A 172 12.86 -17.98 -13.29
CA SER A 172 12.26 -16.67 -12.94
C SER A 172 12.08 -16.52 -11.42
N GLN A 173 13.08 -15.95 -10.74
CA GLN A 173 13.14 -15.98 -9.29
C GLN A 173 12.08 -15.05 -8.69
N SER A 174 10.90 -15.59 -8.45
CA SER A 174 10.27 -15.36 -7.16
C SER A 174 10.96 -16.30 -6.18
N TRP A 175 11.94 -15.80 -5.44
CA TRP A 175 12.54 -16.60 -4.39
C TRP A 175 11.46 -17.04 -3.39
N PRO A 176 11.42 -18.33 -3.00
CA PRO A 176 10.73 -18.74 -1.79
C PRO A 176 11.51 -18.22 -0.59
N VAL A 177 10.76 -17.85 0.46
CA VAL A 177 11.30 -17.48 1.77
C VAL A 177 12.07 -18.67 2.34
N GLY A 178 13.40 -18.56 2.41
CA GLY A 178 14.28 -19.52 3.07
C GLY A 178 14.74 -18.99 4.42
N ALA A 179 14.66 -19.85 5.44
CA ALA A 179 15.00 -19.57 6.83
C ALA A 179 16.51 -19.30 7.07
N SER A 180 16.79 -18.35 7.98
CA SER A 180 17.98 -18.14 8.84
C SER A 180 19.38 -18.50 8.28
N SER A 181 20.38 -17.62 8.30
CA SER A 181 21.03 -17.13 9.53
C SER A 181 21.86 -15.87 9.26
N GLY A 182 21.79 -14.90 10.16
CA GLY A 182 22.56 -13.67 10.09
C GLY A 182 21.97 -12.66 11.07
N GLN A 183 22.78 -12.20 12.02
CA GLN A 183 22.31 -11.25 13.03
C GLN A 183 21.79 -9.97 12.36
N PRO A 184 20.58 -9.50 12.72
CA PRO A 184 20.03 -8.29 12.16
C PRO A 184 20.78 -7.06 12.69
N CYS A 185 21.00 -6.10 11.79
CA CYS A 185 21.33 -4.71 12.09
C CYS A 185 20.41 -4.17 13.22
N SER A 186 21.01 -3.66 14.30
CA SER A 186 20.31 -3.19 15.51
C SER A 186 19.97 -1.69 15.49
N CYS A 187 20.16 -0.99 14.37
CA CYS A 187 19.80 0.43 14.28
C CYS A 187 18.27 0.60 14.12
N GLN A 188 17.72 1.68 14.70
CA GLN A 188 16.27 1.92 14.75
C GLN A 188 15.58 1.97 13.37
N GLN A 189 16.32 2.32 12.30
CA GLN A 189 15.80 2.35 10.93
C GLN A 189 15.69 0.95 10.30
N CYS A 190 16.58 0.00 10.62
CA CYS A 190 16.53 -1.39 10.13
C CYS A 190 15.36 -2.19 10.74
N ILE A 191 14.97 -1.90 11.98
CA ILE A 191 13.91 -2.60 12.72
C ILE A 191 12.51 -2.24 12.17
N LEU A 192 12.34 -1.00 11.72
CA LEU A 192 11.09 -0.55 11.11
C LEU A 192 10.83 -1.25 9.77
N VAL A 193 11.87 -1.37 8.92
CA VAL A 193 11.78 -1.95 7.57
C VAL A 193 11.50 -3.46 7.62
N ASN A 194 12.10 -4.20 8.55
CA ASN A 194 11.84 -5.64 8.72
C ASN A 194 10.41 -5.95 9.18
N SER A 195 9.75 -5.01 9.86
CA SER A 195 8.37 -5.14 10.34
C SER A 195 7.36 -4.98 9.20
N THR A 196 7.61 -4.05 8.26
CA THR A 196 6.86 -3.91 6.98
C THR A 196 7.12 -5.06 5.99
N ARG A 197 8.33 -5.64 6.00
CA ARG A 197 8.71 -6.79 5.16
C ARG A 197 7.88 -8.05 5.44
N ALA A 198 7.52 -8.30 6.70
CA ALA A 198 6.70 -9.45 7.08
C ALA A 198 5.24 -9.33 6.57
N ALA A 199 4.71 -8.11 6.49
CA ALA A 199 3.35 -7.85 6.01
C ALA A 199 3.22 -7.99 4.48
N SER A 200 4.18 -7.46 3.71
CA SER A 200 4.14 -7.53 2.24
C SER A 200 4.31 -8.96 1.68
N ASN A 201 5.14 -9.79 2.31
CA ASN A 201 5.36 -11.18 1.88
C ASN A 201 4.12 -12.07 2.05
N ALA A 202 3.24 -11.76 3.02
CA ALA A 202 1.98 -12.48 3.23
C ALA A 202 0.94 -12.18 2.12
N ILE A 203 1.00 -11.00 1.51
CA ILE A 203 0.05 -10.54 0.49
C ILE A 203 0.41 -11.14 -0.89
N LEU A 204 1.69 -11.14 -1.27
CA LEU A 204 2.19 -11.67 -2.56
C LEU A 204 2.02 -13.20 -2.71
N ALA A 205 2.14 -13.97 -1.62
CA ALA A 205 1.93 -15.42 -1.66
C ALA A 205 0.46 -15.83 -1.93
N SER A 206 -0.49 -14.89 -1.81
CA SER A 206 -1.92 -15.14 -1.99
C SER A 206 -2.39 -15.01 -3.44
N GLN A 207 -1.70 -14.25 -4.28
CA GLN A 207 -2.12 -13.89 -5.65
C GLN A 207 -1.64 -14.87 -6.74
N ARG A 208 -0.61 -15.69 -6.47
CA ARG A 208 -0.03 -16.64 -7.46
C ARG A 208 -0.74 -18.00 -7.62
N ARG A 209 -1.95 -18.17 -7.08
CA ARG A 209 -2.67 -19.47 -7.10
C ARG A 209 -3.94 -19.53 -7.94
N ASN A 210 -4.24 -18.51 -8.74
CA ASN A 210 -5.29 -18.54 -9.75
C ASN A 210 -4.68 -18.24 -11.12
N VAL A 211 -4.47 -19.27 -11.94
CA VAL A 211 -4.58 -19.32 -13.42
C VAL A 211 -3.82 -20.57 -13.93
N GLY A 212 -4.58 -21.51 -14.50
CA GLY A 212 -4.16 -22.36 -15.61
C GLY A 212 -3.32 -23.61 -15.31
N GLY A 213 -3.99 -24.76 -15.23
CA GLY A 213 -3.37 -26.08 -15.38
C GLY A 213 -3.36 -26.58 -16.83
N GLY A 214 -2.61 -27.65 -17.09
CA GLY A 214 -2.82 -28.52 -18.26
C GLY A 214 -1.58 -29.21 -18.81
N GLN A 215 -1.53 -30.52 -18.56
CA GLN A 215 -0.97 -31.61 -19.37
C GLN A 215 0.48 -32.11 -19.14
N ALA A 216 0.57 -33.42 -19.36
CA ALA A 216 1.36 -34.42 -18.65
C ALA A 216 2.27 -35.25 -19.57
N LYS A 217 3.30 -35.89 -18.99
CA LYS A 217 3.83 -37.26 -19.24
C LYS A 217 5.20 -37.35 -18.54
N VAL A 218 5.42 -38.16 -17.48
CA VAL A 218 5.57 -39.63 -17.36
C VAL A 218 6.79 -40.18 -18.12
N GLU A 219 7.85 -40.54 -17.39
CA GLU A 219 8.63 -41.81 -17.45
C GLU A 219 9.81 -41.70 -16.45
N GLN A 220 9.80 -42.45 -15.34
CA GLN A 220 10.34 -43.81 -15.11
C GLN A 220 11.83 -43.87 -14.71
N VAL A 221 12.01 -43.91 -13.38
CA VAL A 221 12.86 -44.80 -12.55
C VAL A 221 14.01 -45.58 -13.21
N GLN A 222 15.23 -45.40 -12.69
CA GLN A 222 16.08 -46.52 -12.28
C GLN A 222 17.15 -46.06 -11.25
N LEU A 223 17.22 -46.76 -10.11
CA LEU A 223 18.35 -46.77 -9.16
C LEU A 223 19.40 -47.81 -9.62
N PRO A 224 20.67 -47.71 -9.15
CA PRO A 224 21.06 -48.64 -8.07
C PRO A 224 22.11 -48.11 -7.04
N LEU A 225 22.01 -48.71 -5.84
CA LEU A 225 23.02 -49.16 -4.85
C LEU A 225 24.36 -48.39 -4.70
N SER A 226 24.66 -47.81 -3.54
CA SER A 226 25.27 -48.40 -2.31
C SER A 226 26.80 -48.24 -2.24
N THR A 227 27.32 -47.53 -1.24
CA THR A 227 28.31 -48.03 -0.24
C THR A 227 28.72 -46.93 0.75
N ALA A 228 29.05 -47.38 1.96
CA ALA A 228 29.12 -46.64 3.22
C ALA A 228 30.44 -45.91 3.48
N ASN A 229 30.42 -44.93 4.41
CA ASN A 229 31.17 -45.00 5.68
C ASN A 229 30.99 -43.73 6.53
N PHE A 230 30.65 -43.93 7.81
CA PHE A 230 30.78 -42.95 8.91
C PHE A 230 32.04 -43.27 9.74
N PRO A 231 32.50 -42.36 10.62
CA PRO A 231 32.32 -42.66 12.04
C PRO A 231 31.87 -41.47 12.91
N CYS A 232 31.50 -41.85 14.14
CA CYS A 232 30.55 -41.26 15.08
C CYS A 232 31.09 -40.27 16.13
N SER A 233 30.12 -39.67 16.83
CA SER A 233 30.14 -38.89 18.09
C SER A 233 30.69 -39.60 19.33
N PRO A 234 30.70 -38.88 20.48
CA PRO A 234 30.17 -39.37 21.77
C PRO A 234 29.21 -38.32 22.39
N VAL A 235 28.42 -38.48 23.46
CA VAL A 235 27.87 -39.52 24.36
C VAL A 235 26.80 -38.78 25.22
N MET A 236 25.76 -39.46 25.70
CA MET A 236 24.85 -39.00 26.77
C MET A 236 24.94 -39.98 27.97
N PRO A 237 24.63 -39.58 29.22
CA PRO A 237 24.38 -40.51 30.31
C PRO A 237 22.89 -40.85 30.50
N SER A 238 22.69 -41.92 31.27
CA SER A 238 21.63 -42.92 31.30
C SER A 238 20.67 -42.84 32.51
N LEU A 239 19.77 -43.86 32.59
CA LEU A 239 19.01 -44.44 33.75
C LEU A 239 17.49 -44.19 33.66
N SER A 240 16.55 -45.13 33.85
CA SER A 240 16.53 -46.56 34.21
C SER A 240 15.17 -47.19 33.84
N SER A 241 15.16 -48.52 33.72
CA SER A 241 14.04 -49.44 33.45
C SER A 241 13.15 -49.73 34.67
N ALA A 242 11.88 -50.09 34.46
CA ALA A 242 11.21 -51.15 35.22
C ALA A 242 10.00 -51.71 34.43
N HIS A 243 9.94 -53.04 34.39
CA HIS A 243 9.01 -53.90 33.66
C HIS A 243 7.68 -54.12 34.42
N GLY A 244 6.66 -54.57 33.70
CA GLY A 244 5.46 -55.21 34.26
C GLY A 244 4.64 -55.90 33.17
N HIS A 245 4.80 -57.21 33.07
CA HIS A 245 4.16 -58.10 32.11
C HIS A 245 2.68 -58.36 32.44
N HIS A 246 1.83 -58.54 31.42
CA HIS A 246 0.89 -59.67 31.34
C HIS A 246 0.42 -59.85 29.88
N ALA A 247 0.77 -61.00 29.31
CA ALA A 247 0.19 -61.52 28.08
C ALA A 247 -1.08 -62.32 28.41
N LEU A 248 -2.01 -62.44 27.45
CA LEU A 248 -2.62 -63.71 27.00
C LEU A 248 -3.63 -63.43 25.85
N THR A 249 -3.13 -63.67 24.64
CA THR A 249 -3.65 -64.52 23.54
C THR A 249 -5.17 -64.78 23.31
N ILE A 250 -5.51 -64.75 22.00
CA ILE A 250 -6.27 -65.74 21.19
C ILE A 250 -7.61 -65.32 20.53
N ASN A 251 -7.53 -65.35 19.19
CA ASN A 251 -8.47 -65.72 18.12
C ASN A 251 -9.80 -65.01 17.87
N GLY A 252 -10.05 -64.79 16.57
CA GLY A 252 -11.38 -65.00 16.00
C GLY A 252 -11.80 -64.07 14.85
N GLN A 253 -11.31 -64.37 13.65
CA GLN A 253 -11.86 -64.14 12.30
C GLN A 253 -13.14 -63.30 12.07
N ASN A 254 -13.05 -62.44 11.04
CA ASN A 254 -14.03 -62.17 9.97
C ASN A 254 -15.50 -61.86 10.33
N ASN A 255 -15.95 -60.63 10.07
CA ASN A 255 -16.74 -60.31 8.87
C ASN A 255 -17.30 -58.88 8.87
N LEU A 256 -17.51 -58.40 7.65
CA LEU A 256 -18.12 -57.15 7.24
C LEU A 256 -19.51 -56.93 7.84
N ASN A 257 -19.79 -55.73 8.36
CA ASN A 257 -20.96 -54.89 8.01
C ASN A 257 -21.11 -53.69 8.97
N ARG A 258 -21.13 -52.49 8.39
CA ARG A 258 -21.83 -51.29 8.89
C ARG A 258 -23.32 -51.44 8.46
N PRO A 259 -24.33 -50.69 8.97
CA PRO A 259 -24.26 -49.50 9.82
C PRO A 259 -25.32 -49.37 10.93
N GLY A 260 -25.06 -48.51 11.93
CA GLY A 260 -26.07 -48.14 12.93
C GLY A 260 -25.55 -47.10 13.92
N THR A 261 -26.27 -45.99 13.99
CA THR A 261 -26.04 -44.72 14.69
C THR A 261 -25.90 -44.87 16.21
N GLN A 262 -25.01 -44.10 16.86
CA GLN A 262 -25.32 -43.43 18.14
C GLN A 262 -24.22 -42.43 18.59
N ARG A 263 -24.69 -41.22 18.94
CA ARG A 263 -23.93 -40.15 19.61
C ARG A 263 -23.76 -40.51 21.09
N ILE A 264 -22.53 -40.43 21.62
CA ILE A 264 -22.28 -40.02 23.01
C ILE A 264 -21.10 -39.04 23.01
N SER A 265 -21.28 -37.98 23.79
CA SER A 265 -20.47 -36.78 23.92
C SER A 265 -19.43 -36.94 25.04
N MET A 266 -18.16 -36.62 24.80
CA MET A 266 -17.21 -36.23 25.86
C MET A 266 -16.21 -35.19 25.34
N GLY A 267 -15.86 -34.26 26.23
CA GLY A 267 -15.44 -32.90 25.94
C GLY A 267 -14.08 -32.71 25.25
N THR A 268 -14.03 -31.69 24.40
CA THR A 268 -12.78 -31.20 23.82
C THR A 268 -12.04 -30.33 24.83
N ALA A 269 -11.11 -30.95 25.57
CA ALA A 269 -9.94 -30.24 26.05
C ALA A 269 -9.23 -29.60 24.83
N ARG A 270 -8.84 -28.33 24.96
CA ARG A 270 -8.00 -27.63 23.97
C ARG A 270 -6.68 -28.39 23.84
N GLY A 271 -6.52 -29.17 22.77
CA GLY A 271 -5.26 -29.84 22.45
C GLY A 271 -4.18 -28.81 22.13
N ALA A 272 -3.18 -28.70 23.01
CA ALA A 272 -1.93 -28.05 22.70
C ALA A 272 -1.21 -28.85 21.61
N ILE A 273 -0.73 -28.16 20.57
CA ILE A 273 0.05 -28.76 19.49
C ILE A 273 1.46 -29.05 20.04
N PRO A 274 2.02 -30.27 19.90
CA PRO A 274 3.40 -30.53 20.26
C PRO A 274 4.37 -29.70 19.40
N PRO A 275 5.50 -29.22 19.94
CA PRO A 275 6.52 -28.53 19.14
C PRO A 275 7.03 -29.47 18.03
N GLY A 276 6.97 -29.04 16.77
CA GLY A 276 7.54 -29.78 15.62
C GLY A 276 6.57 -30.31 14.57
N VAL A 277 5.25 -30.07 14.71
CA VAL A 277 4.23 -30.50 13.73
C VAL A 277 3.92 -29.41 12.70
N PRO A 278 4.17 -29.59 11.39
CA PRO A 278 3.83 -28.60 10.37
C PRO A 278 2.31 -28.46 10.23
N ALA A 279 1.79 -27.24 10.41
CA ALA A 279 0.37 -26.95 10.21
C ALA A 279 0.11 -26.33 8.83
N LEU A 280 -0.71 -26.97 8.00
CA LEU A 280 -1.03 -26.51 6.64
C LEU A 280 -2.36 -25.73 6.62
N PRO A 281 -2.38 -24.48 6.10
CA PRO A 281 -3.60 -23.68 6.11
C PRO A 281 -4.57 -24.02 4.98
N VAL A 282 -5.82 -24.32 5.35
CA VAL A 282 -6.94 -24.47 4.42
C VAL A 282 -7.64 -23.10 4.27
N LYS A 283 -7.63 -22.53 3.07
CA LYS A 283 -8.36 -21.28 2.76
C LYS A 283 -9.87 -21.54 2.65
N ASN A 284 -10.67 -20.53 3.03
CA ASN A 284 -12.11 -20.62 3.24
C ASN A 284 -12.91 -21.06 2.01
N LEU A 285 -13.68 -22.12 2.23
CA LEU A 285 -14.76 -22.63 1.40
C LEU A 285 -16.05 -21.86 1.72
N THR A 286 -16.54 -21.05 0.78
CA THR A 286 -17.95 -20.63 0.73
C THR A 286 -18.49 -21.05 -0.63
N GLY A 287 -18.75 -22.36 -0.77
CA GLY A 287 -19.30 -22.97 -1.97
C GLY A 287 -19.47 -24.47 -1.76
N SER A 288 -20.72 -24.94 -1.75
CA SER A 288 -21.07 -26.35 -1.64
C SER A 288 -20.78 -27.06 -2.97
N GLY A 289 -19.70 -27.85 -3.00
CA GLY A 289 -19.39 -28.78 -4.10
C GLY A 289 -18.53 -29.94 -3.60
N PRO A 290 -18.81 -31.20 -3.99
CA PRO A 290 -18.22 -32.39 -3.35
C PRO A 290 -16.76 -32.67 -3.74
N VAL A 291 -16.17 -31.91 -4.67
CA VAL A 291 -14.92 -32.29 -5.34
C VAL A 291 -13.64 -31.78 -4.62
N HIS A 292 -13.73 -30.74 -3.78
CA HIS A 292 -12.56 -30.13 -3.13
C HIS A 292 -12.24 -30.57 -1.68
N PRO A 293 -13.19 -30.99 -0.83
CA PRO A 293 -12.87 -31.60 0.47
C PRO A 293 -12.07 -32.90 0.32
N ALA A 294 -12.34 -33.66 -0.75
CA ALA A 294 -11.61 -34.88 -1.10
C ALA A 294 -10.13 -34.61 -1.39
N LEU A 295 -9.79 -33.51 -2.05
CA LEU A 295 -8.39 -33.16 -2.38
C LEU A 295 -7.57 -32.79 -1.14
N ALA A 296 -8.15 -32.04 -0.20
CA ALA A 296 -7.52 -31.73 1.08
C ALA A 296 -7.38 -32.98 1.98
N GLY A 297 -8.37 -33.88 1.93
CA GLY A 297 -8.29 -35.21 2.54
C GLY A 297 -7.18 -36.07 1.95
N MET A 298 -7.01 -36.08 0.62
CA MET A 298 -5.96 -36.85 -0.06
C MET A 298 -4.54 -36.34 0.26
N THR A 299 -4.33 -35.02 0.37
CA THR A 299 -3.03 -34.47 0.81
C THR A 299 -2.73 -34.79 2.27
N GLY A 300 -3.75 -34.78 3.15
CA GLY A 300 -3.61 -35.20 4.55
C GLY A 300 -3.29 -36.69 4.69
N ILE A 301 -3.96 -37.56 3.90
CA ILE A 301 -3.74 -39.01 3.90
C ILE A 301 -2.34 -39.36 3.38
N LEU A 302 -1.86 -38.70 2.32
CA LEU A 302 -0.51 -38.93 1.78
C LEU A 302 0.60 -38.51 2.75
N MET A 303 0.38 -37.45 3.55
CA MET A 303 1.35 -36.99 4.55
C MET A 303 1.32 -37.85 5.83
N CYS A 304 0.15 -38.37 6.21
CA CYS A 304 0.04 -39.37 7.29
C CYS A 304 0.66 -40.72 6.90
N ALA A 305 0.58 -41.13 5.62
CA ALA A 305 1.22 -42.35 5.12
C ALA A 305 2.76 -42.30 5.19
N ALA A 306 3.36 -41.09 5.25
CA ALA A 306 4.78 -40.87 5.47
C ALA A 306 5.16 -40.73 6.97
N GLY A 307 4.24 -41.01 7.90
CA GLY A 307 4.50 -40.97 9.34
C GLY A 307 4.56 -39.55 9.95
N LEU A 308 4.19 -38.51 9.21
CA LEU A 308 4.22 -37.13 9.69
C LEU A 308 2.85 -36.73 10.27
N PRO A 309 2.78 -36.25 11.52
CA PRO A 309 1.55 -35.62 12.02
C PRO A 309 1.29 -34.33 11.23
N VAL A 310 0.05 -34.10 10.81
CA VAL A 310 -0.36 -32.87 10.11
C VAL A 310 -1.58 -32.28 10.80
N CYS A 311 -1.47 -31.03 11.26
CA CYS A 311 -2.58 -30.27 11.82
C CYS A 311 -3.03 -29.20 10.82
N LEU A 312 -4.23 -29.31 10.28
CA LEU A 312 -4.78 -28.26 9.40
C LEU A 312 -5.28 -27.10 10.26
N THR A 313 -4.64 -25.92 10.21
CA THR A 313 -5.07 -24.72 10.96
C THR A 313 -5.48 -23.59 10.03
N ARG A 314 -6.61 -22.93 10.32
CA ARG A 314 -7.17 -21.85 9.48
C ARG A 314 -6.35 -20.57 9.66
N ALA A 315 -6.02 -19.86 8.57
CA ALA A 315 -5.35 -18.57 8.65
C ALA A 315 -6.16 -17.58 9.52
N PRO A 316 -5.50 -16.82 10.43
CA PRO A 316 -6.20 -15.89 11.32
C PRO A 316 -6.88 -14.80 10.50
N LYS A 317 -8.17 -14.56 10.78
CA LYS A 317 -8.96 -13.50 10.13
C LYS A 317 -8.71 -12.18 10.84
N PRO A 318 -8.65 -11.03 10.13
CA PRO A 318 -8.63 -9.74 10.78
C PRO A 318 -9.87 -9.56 11.63
N ILE A 319 -9.67 -9.13 12.87
CA ILE A 319 -10.75 -8.85 13.82
C ILE A 319 -11.13 -7.38 13.65
N LEU A 320 -11.92 -7.09 12.61
CA LEU A 320 -12.34 -5.73 12.26
C LEU A 320 -13.29 -5.12 13.30
N HIS A 321 -14.11 -5.96 13.92
CA HIS A 321 -15.14 -5.54 14.85
C HIS A 321 -14.92 -6.16 16.23
N PRO A 322 -15.27 -5.44 17.31
CA PRO A 322 -15.31 -6.02 18.64
C PRO A 322 -16.32 -7.18 18.69
N PRO A 323 -16.24 -8.05 19.71
CA PRO A 323 -17.30 -9.00 20.03
C PRO A 323 -18.68 -8.31 20.10
N PRO A 324 -19.80 -9.04 19.90
CA PRO A 324 -21.14 -8.46 19.98
C PRO A 324 -21.37 -7.71 21.30
N ILE A 325 -21.94 -6.51 21.21
CA ILE A 325 -22.14 -5.59 22.33
C ILE A 325 -23.62 -5.28 22.46
N ASN A 326 -24.20 -5.45 23.64
CA ASN A 326 -25.57 -5.02 23.88
C ASN A 326 -25.65 -3.50 24.03
N LYS A 327 -26.79 -2.92 23.67
CA LYS A 327 -27.01 -1.47 23.83
C LYS A 327 -26.87 -1.00 25.28
N SER A 328 -27.21 -1.85 26.25
CA SER A 328 -27.05 -1.59 27.69
C SER A 328 -25.60 -1.41 28.12
N ASP A 329 -24.66 -1.99 27.38
CA ASP A 329 -23.24 -2.03 27.76
C ASP A 329 -22.48 -0.83 27.19
N MET A 330 -23.12 -0.05 26.31
CA MET A 330 -22.58 1.17 25.73
C MET A 330 -22.69 2.32 26.75
N LYS A 331 -21.54 2.82 27.20
CA LYS A 331 -21.49 3.90 28.19
C LYS A 331 -21.08 5.23 27.56
N PRO A 332 -21.52 6.38 28.10
CA PRO A 332 -20.99 7.68 27.67
C PRO A 332 -19.49 7.76 27.92
N VAL A 333 -18.78 8.52 27.09
CA VAL A 333 -17.35 8.74 27.28
C VAL A 333 -17.13 9.72 28.43
N PRO A 334 -16.33 9.37 29.45
CA PRO A 334 -16.09 10.24 30.59
C PRO A 334 -15.53 11.61 30.16
N GLY A 335 -16.07 12.69 30.71
CA GLY A 335 -15.58 14.05 30.48
C GLY A 335 -15.86 14.64 29.09
N ILE A 336 -16.79 14.05 28.32
CA ILE A 336 -17.22 14.57 27.01
C ILE A 336 -18.75 14.65 26.98
N ASN A 337 -19.26 15.87 26.78
CA ASN A 337 -20.70 16.12 26.71
C ASN A 337 -21.30 15.65 25.38
N GLY A 338 -22.40 14.90 25.49
CA GLY A 338 -23.11 14.33 24.35
C GLY A 338 -22.47 13.06 23.79
N MET A 339 -23.21 12.35 22.95
CA MET A 339 -22.82 11.05 22.37
C MET A 339 -22.85 11.05 20.84
N ARG A 340 -23.28 12.16 20.25
CA ARG A 340 -23.48 12.35 18.81
C ARG A 340 -23.26 13.81 18.42
N ARG A 341 -22.56 14.02 17.31
CA ARG A 341 -22.43 15.29 16.60
C ARG A 341 -23.02 15.15 15.20
N LYS A 342 -23.69 16.19 14.72
CA LYS A 342 -24.23 16.25 13.35
C LYS A 342 -23.64 17.46 12.65
N THR A 343 -23.04 17.26 11.49
CA THR A 343 -22.73 18.37 10.59
C THR A 343 -23.99 18.66 9.77
N LYS A 344 -24.69 19.74 10.10
CA LYS A 344 -25.71 20.29 9.19
C LYS A 344 -25.01 21.00 8.04
N LYS A 345 -25.72 21.21 6.93
CA LYS A 345 -25.34 22.12 5.84
C LYS A 345 -25.29 23.55 6.40
N LYS A 346 -24.28 23.86 7.21
CA LYS A 346 -24.10 25.19 7.80
C LYS A 346 -23.78 26.07 6.61
N HIS A 347 -24.62 27.08 6.35
CA HIS A 347 -24.30 28.10 5.37
C HIS A 347 -22.91 28.61 5.71
N LEU A 348 -21.95 28.34 4.82
CA LEU A 348 -20.59 28.82 4.94
C LEU A 348 -20.70 30.33 5.16
N ARG A 349 -20.00 30.86 6.18
CA ARG A 349 -19.89 32.31 6.34
C ARG A 349 -19.45 32.85 4.98
N ARG A 350 -20.22 33.80 4.44
CA ARG A 350 -20.01 34.42 3.13
C ARG A 350 -18.51 34.65 2.93
N GLY A 351 -17.95 34.08 1.85
CA GLY A 351 -16.51 34.11 1.58
C GLY A 351 -15.97 35.52 1.80
N LYS A 352 -15.01 35.65 2.70
CA LYS A 352 -14.32 36.92 2.91
C LYS A 352 -13.53 37.23 1.63
N ASN A 353 -13.42 38.50 1.26
CA ASN A 353 -12.63 38.91 0.12
C ASN A 353 -11.22 38.29 0.23
N PRO A 354 -10.75 37.52 -0.77
CA PRO A 354 -9.43 36.89 -0.77
C PRO A 354 -8.30 37.84 -0.37
N GLU A 355 -8.35 39.07 -0.88
CA GLU A 355 -7.37 40.10 -0.57
C GLU A 355 -7.36 40.46 0.92
N ASP A 356 -8.55 40.62 1.54
CA ASP A 356 -8.68 40.97 2.95
C ASP A 356 -8.16 39.85 3.86
N VAL A 357 -8.33 38.59 3.45
CA VAL A 357 -7.82 37.44 4.21
C VAL A 357 -6.30 37.42 4.15
N VAL A 358 -5.71 37.55 2.97
CA VAL A 358 -4.25 37.58 2.82
C VAL A 358 -3.65 38.78 3.54
N ARG A 359 -4.22 39.97 3.38
CA ARG A 359 -3.77 41.20 4.06
C ARG A 359 -3.89 41.11 5.59
N ARG A 360 -4.87 40.38 6.12
CA ARG A 360 -5.01 40.20 7.58
C ARG A 360 -3.83 39.44 8.19
N TYR A 361 -3.22 38.53 7.44
CA TYR A 361 -2.16 37.65 7.93
C TYR A 361 -0.76 38.00 7.42
N THR A 362 -0.66 39.06 6.61
CA THR A 362 0.60 39.53 6.04
C THR A 362 0.93 40.93 6.52
N GLU A 363 2.21 41.14 6.80
CA GLU A 363 2.80 42.44 7.10
C GLU A 363 3.51 42.95 5.86
N LYS A 364 3.35 44.25 5.56
CA LYS A 364 4.09 44.89 4.46
C LYS A 364 5.55 45.08 4.88
N ILE A 365 6.47 44.63 4.04
CA ILE A 365 7.90 44.85 4.25
C ILE A 365 8.38 46.07 3.47
N LYS A 366 9.26 46.88 4.08
CA LYS A 366 9.86 48.06 3.44
C LYS A 366 11.08 47.71 2.59
N VAL A 367 11.87 46.75 3.07
CA VAL A 367 13.05 46.24 2.36
C VAL A 367 12.73 44.80 1.98
N VAL A 368 12.67 44.56 0.68
CA VAL A 368 12.40 43.24 0.12
C VAL A 368 13.73 42.49 -0.02
N PRO A 369 13.88 41.30 0.58
CA PRO A 369 15.10 40.51 0.45
C PRO A 369 15.23 39.95 -0.97
N ASP A 370 16.47 39.70 -1.37
CA ASP A 370 16.82 39.18 -2.68
C ASP A 370 16.72 37.64 -2.75
N GLU A 371 15.58 37.13 -2.29
CA GLU A 371 15.24 35.70 -2.20
C GLU A 371 14.09 35.36 -3.18
N ASP A 372 13.90 34.07 -3.46
CA ASP A 372 12.85 33.61 -4.38
C ASP A 372 11.50 33.43 -3.67
N CYS A 373 10.42 33.84 -4.34
CA CYS A 373 9.07 33.48 -3.93
C CYS A 373 8.81 32.01 -4.28
N THR A 374 8.71 31.14 -3.27
CA THR A 374 8.51 29.68 -3.51
C THR A 374 7.14 29.30 -4.09
N ILE A 375 6.28 30.27 -4.46
CA ILE A 375 4.98 30.02 -5.11
C ILE A 375 5.09 30.20 -6.62
N CYS A 376 5.70 31.29 -7.10
CA CYS A 376 5.90 31.52 -8.54
C CYS A 376 7.33 31.27 -9.01
N MET A 377 8.26 31.00 -8.10
CA MET A 377 9.69 30.81 -8.36
C MET A 377 10.40 32.03 -8.98
N GLU A 378 9.81 33.22 -8.83
CA GLU A 378 10.42 34.50 -9.22
C GLU A 378 11.03 35.19 -8.00
N ARG A 379 12.05 36.02 -8.22
CA ARG A 379 12.68 36.79 -7.13
C ARG A 379 11.66 37.74 -6.49
N LEU A 380 11.67 37.86 -5.17
CA LEU A 380 10.76 38.74 -4.42
C LEU A 380 10.92 40.22 -4.81
N VAL A 381 12.12 40.62 -5.24
CA VAL A 381 12.41 41.96 -5.75
C VAL A 381 11.83 42.23 -7.15
N MET A 382 11.38 41.19 -7.86
CA MET A 382 10.74 41.27 -9.17
C MET A 382 9.21 41.14 -9.06
N SER A 383 8.50 41.34 -10.18
CA SER A 383 7.06 41.14 -10.25
C SER A 383 6.67 39.67 -10.06
N SER A 384 5.50 39.45 -9.46
CA SER A 384 4.91 38.12 -9.34
C SER A 384 4.67 37.46 -10.71
N GLY A 385 5.05 36.20 -10.88
CA GLY A 385 4.73 35.40 -12.07
C GLY A 385 3.23 35.12 -12.30
N TYR A 386 2.35 35.56 -11.38
CA TYR A 386 0.89 35.52 -11.55
C TYR A 386 0.30 36.83 -12.13
N GLU A 387 1.16 37.74 -12.58
CA GLU A 387 0.74 38.95 -13.28
C GLU A 387 -0.16 38.61 -14.50
N GLY A 388 -1.28 39.31 -14.64
CA GLY A 388 -2.24 39.11 -15.74
C GLY A 388 -3.15 37.87 -15.64
N VAL A 389 -2.83 36.87 -14.81
CA VAL A 389 -3.64 35.64 -14.62
C VAL A 389 -4.88 35.91 -13.78
N LEU A 390 -4.72 36.76 -12.76
CA LEU A 390 -5.79 37.19 -11.88
C LEU A 390 -6.30 38.56 -12.32
N GLN A 391 -7.59 38.70 -12.64
CA GLN A 391 -8.25 40.01 -12.89
C GLN A 391 -8.38 40.88 -11.62
N HIS A 392 -7.40 40.81 -10.72
CA HIS A 392 -7.38 41.57 -9.47
C HIS A 392 -6.83 42.97 -9.72
N LYS A 393 -7.71 43.98 -9.70
CA LYS A 393 -7.34 45.41 -9.90
C LYS A 393 -6.73 46.07 -8.64
N GLY A 394 -6.63 45.38 -7.50
CA GLY A 394 -6.31 45.95 -6.20
C GLY A 394 -4.91 45.68 -5.63
N ILE A 395 -4.15 44.72 -6.18
CA ILE A 395 -2.82 44.33 -5.67
C ILE A 395 -1.77 44.50 -6.77
N LYS A 396 -0.76 45.31 -6.48
CA LYS A 396 0.40 45.48 -7.36
C LYS A 396 1.23 44.19 -7.41
N PRO A 397 1.70 43.73 -8.59
CA PRO A 397 2.47 42.49 -8.73
C PRO A 397 3.78 42.45 -7.93
N GLU A 398 4.37 43.61 -7.63
CA GLU A 398 5.65 43.75 -6.92
C GLU A 398 5.49 43.75 -5.39
N LEU A 399 4.24 43.74 -4.89
CA LEU A 399 4.00 43.87 -3.46
C LEU A 399 4.30 42.54 -2.74
N VAL A 400 5.26 42.57 -1.81
CA VAL A 400 5.65 41.42 -0.98
C VAL A 400 5.08 41.55 0.43
N GLY A 401 4.62 40.42 0.96
CA GLY A 401 4.03 40.29 2.28
C GLY A 401 4.76 39.23 3.09
N LYS A 402 5.05 39.55 4.35
CA LYS A 402 5.62 38.65 5.34
C LYS A 402 4.51 38.05 6.19
N LEU A 403 4.42 36.73 6.30
CA LEU A 403 3.42 36.09 7.16
C LEU A 403 3.80 36.26 8.65
N GLY A 404 2.91 36.82 9.45
CA GLY A 404 3.27 37.34 10.79
C GLY A 404 3.79 36.32 11.82
N LYS A 405 3.36 35.05 11.77
CA LYS A 405 3.77 34.03 12.76
C LYS A 405 5.08 33.33 12.38
N CYS A 406 5.25 32.99 11.11
CA CYS A 406 6.38 32.19 10.63
C CYS A 406 7.43 32.98 9.86
N GLY A 407 7.14 34.25 9.52
CA GLY A 407 8.08 35.16 8.87
C GLY A 407 8.40 34.86 7.40
N HIS A 408 7.84 33.82 6.79
CA HIS A 408 8.03 33.54 5.37
C HIS A 408 7.41 34.62 4.49
N MET A 409 8.08 34.92 3.38
CA MET A 409 7.79 36.06 2.50
C MET A 409 7.37 35.60 1.11
N TYR A 410 6.35 36.25 0.55
CA TYR A 410 5.82 35.95 -0.78
C TYR A 410 5.24 37.20 -1.42
N HIS A 411 5.13 37.25 -2.74
CA HIS A 411 4.26 38.24 -3.38
C HIS A 411 2.82 38.08 -2.87
N LEU A 412 2.15 39.18 -2.54
CA LEU A 412 0.75 39.12 -2.09
C LEU A 412 -0.15 38.53 -3.16
N LEU A 413 0.15 38.81 -4.44
CA LEU A 413 -0.60 38.26 -5.57
C LEU A 413 -0.52 36.72 -5.60
N CYS A 414 0.67 36.15 -5.34
CA CYS A 414 0.88 34.71 -5.23
C CYS A 414 0.06 34.10 -4.08
N LEU A 415 0.02 34.75 -2.91
CA LEU A 415 -0.79 34.28 -1.77
C LEU A 415 -2.29 34.35 -2.06
N VAL A 416 -2.76 35.38 -2.78
CA VAL A 416 -4.16 35.49 -3.20
C VAL A 416 -4.51 34.42 -4.23
N ALA A 417 -3.64 34.16 -5.22
CA ALA A 417 -3.80 33.07 -6.17
C ALA A 417 -3.92 31.71 -5.46
N MET A 418 -3.01 31.45 -4.53
CA MET A 418 -3.01 30.23 -3.70
C MET A 418 -4.31 30.11 -2.89
N TYR A 419 -4.76 31.19 -2.25
CA TYR A 419 -6.00 31.19 -1.47
C TYR A 419 -7.24 30.97 -2.36
N ASN A 420 -7.28 31.58 -3.54
CA ASN A 420 -8.39 31.45 -4.51
C ASN A 420 -8.56 30.03 -5.02
N ASN A 421 -7.46 29.30 -5.19
CA ASN A 421 -7.44 27.89 -5.58
C ASN A 421 -7.79 26.92 -4.44
N GLY A 422 -7.85 27.41 -3.19
CA GLY A 422 -8.21 26.62 -2.02
C GLY A 422 -9.68 26.70 -1.63
N ASN A 423 -9.98 26.25 -0.39
CA ASN A 423 -11.34 26.16 0.15
C ASN A 423 -11.99 27.53 0.47
N LYS A 424 -11.20 28.62 0.47
CA LYS A 424 -11.65 29.99 0.78
C LYS A 424 -12.46 30.10 2.08
N ASP A 425 -12.04 29.35 3.09
CA ASP A 425 -12.68 29.32 4.41
C ASP A 425 -12.29 30.49 5.33
N GLY A 426 -11.30 31.28 4.89
CA GLY A 426 -10.78 32.42 5.65
C GLY A 426 -9.56 32.09 6.48
N SER A 427 -9.05 30.86 6.38
CA SER A 427 -7.73 30.47 6.83
C SER A 427 -6.70 30.57 5.71
N LEU A 428 -5.44 30.73 6.07
CA LEU A 428 -4.31 30.74 5.14
C LEU A 428 -3.24 29.78 5.67
N GLN A 429 -2.74 28.88 4.83
CA GLN A 429 -1.65 27.98 5.19
C GLN A 429 -0.36 28.42 4.49
N CYS A 430 0.72 28.59 5.26
CA CYS A 430 2.02 28.91 4.69
C CYS A 430 2.51 27.75 3.79
N PRO A 431 2.85 27.99 2.51
CA PRO A 431 3.28 26.92 1.62
C PRO A 431 4.63 26.32 2.00
N THR A 432 5.51 27.09 2.67
CA THR A 432 6.84 26.63 3.10
C THR A 432 6.78 25.78 4.37
N CYS A 433 6.31 26.34 5.49
CA CYS A 433 6.35 25.64 6.79
C CYS A 433 5.02 25.09 7.28
N LYS A 434 3.95 25.20 6.46
CA LYS A 434 2.60 24.68 6.75
C LYS A 434 1.89 25.32 7.95
N THR A 435 2.45 26.36 8.59
CA THR A 435 1.79 27.13 9.65
C THR A 435 0.43 27.66 9.19
N ILE A 436 -0.59 27.46 10.02
CA ILE A 436 -1.98 27.87 9.74
C ILE A 436 -2.28 29.22 10.40
N TYR A 437 -2.87 30.11 9.61
CA TYR A 437 -3.38 31.42 10.01
C TYR A 437 -4.90 31.39 9.93
N GLY A 438 -5.58 31.87 10.99
CA GLY A 438 -7.03 31.75 11.11
C GLY A 438 -7.47 30.34 11.55
N GLU A 439 -8.76 30.04 11.36
CA GLU A 439 -9.35 28.75 11.70
C GLU A 439 -9.55 27.93 10.42
N LYS A 440 -8.72 26.89 10.23
CA LYS A 440 -8.82 25.99 9.08
C LYS A 440 -10.07 25.13 9.20
N THR A 441 -10.80 25.04 8.09
CA THR A 441 -11.95 24.16 7.92
C THR A 441 -11.83 23.39 6.62
N GLY A 442 -12.48 22.23 6.57
CA GLY A 442 -12.46 21.37 5.39
C GLY A 442 -13.80 21.33 4.65
N THR A 443 -13.84 20.46 3.66
CA THR A 443 -14.96 20.27 2.74
C THR A 443 -15.74 18.99 3.05
N GLN A 444 -15.65 18.48 4.28
CA GLN A 444 -16.40 17.28 4.69
C GLN A 444 -17.91 17.42 4.40
N PRO A 445 -18.54 16.46 3.72
CA PRO A 445 -19.99 16.48 3.50
C PRO A 445 -20.80 16.37 4.81
N PRO A 446 -22.11 16.73 4.79
CA PRO A 446 -22.99 16.54 5.93
C PRO A 446 -23.08 15.08 6.35
N GLY A 447 -23.07 14.81 7.66
CA GLY A 447 -23.13 13.46 8.20
C GLY A 447 -23.31 13.44 9.71
N LYS A 448 -23.07 12.28 10.31
CA LYS A 448 -23.16 12.04 11.75
C LYS A 448 -21.86 11.42 12.26
N MET A 449 -21.45 11.85 13.45
CA MET A 449 -20.40 11.24 14.25
C MET A 449 -21.02 10.82 15.57
N GLU A 450 -20.85 9.56 15.96
CA GLU A 450 -21.29 9.01 17.25
C GLU A 450 -20.11 8.41 17.98
N TYR A 451 -20.13 8.46 19.31
CA TYR A 451 -19.06 7.88 20.11
C TYR A 451 -19.58 7.40 21.47
N HIS A 452 -19.04 6.28 21.93
CA HIS A 452 -19.40 5.66 23.21
C HIS A 452 -18.32 4.66 23.63
N VAL A 453 -18.28 4.31 24.90
CA VAL A 453 -17.37 3.30 25.47
C VAL A 453 -17.99 1.92 25.32
N ILE A 454 -17.17 0.94 24.93
CA ILE A 454 -17.51 -0.47 24.83
C ILE A 454 -16.67 -1.30 25.82
N PRO A 455 -17.20 -2.39 26.38
CA PRO A 455 -16.57 -3.13 27.48
C PRO A 455 -15.49 -4.13 27.01
N HIS A 456 -14.69 -3.74 26.03
CA HIS A 456 -13.60 -4.56 25.49
C HIS A 456 -12.31 -3.74 25.44
N CYS A 457 -11.18 -4.42 25.62
CA CYS A 457 -9.86 -3.81 25.58
C CYS A 457 -9.24 -3.95 24.19
N LEU A 458 -8.51 -2.94 23.76
CA LEU A 458 -7.72 -3.01 22.53
C LEU A 458 -6.40 -3.76 22.78
N PRO A 459 -5.85 -4.48 21.78
CA PRO A 459 -4.50 -5.00 21.85
C PRO A 459 -3.49 -3.89 22.19
N GLY A 460 -2.67 -4.10 23.22
CA GLY A 460 -1.71 -3.10 23.73
C GLY A 460 -2.26 -2.20 24.84
N TYR A 461 -3.55 -2.29 25.18
CA TYR A 461 -4.20 -1.52 26.25
C TYR A 461 -5.06 -2.41 27.16
N PRO A 462 -4.46 -3.35 27.92
CA PRO A 462 -5.20 -4.34 28.71
C PRO A 462 -6.05 -3.72 29.83
N ASP A 463 -5.59 -2.60 30.39
CA ASP A 463 -6.22 -1.95 31.55
C ASP A 463 -7.24 -0.86 31.16
N SER A 464 -7.58 -0.75 29.88
CA SER A 464 -8.48 0.28 29.37
C SER A 464 -9.56 -0.32 28.50
N LYS A 465 -10.81 0.15 28.71
CA LYS A 465 -11.91 -0.09 27.78
C LYS A 465 -11.65 0.60 26.44
N THR A 466 -12.57 0.48 25.49
CA THR A 466 -12.42 1.09 24.17
C THR A 466 -13.48 2.15 23.93
N ILE A 467 -13.07 3.31 23.43
CA ILE A 467 -13.95 4.30 22.82
C ILE A 467 -14.18 3.87 21.37
N ARG A 468 -15.43 3.59 21.01
CA ARG A 468 -15.84 3.34 19.63
C ARG A 468 -16.43 4.61 19.03
N ILE A 469 -15.85 5.07 17.93
CA ILE A 469 -16.33 6.18 17.12
C ILE A 469 -17.02 5.60 15.88
N VAL A 470 -18.17 6.14 15.49
CA VAL A 470 -18.94 5.72 14.34
C VAL A 470 -19.24 6.94 13.49
N TYR A 471 -18.68 6.98 12.28
CA TYR A 471 -19.00 8.00 11.29
C TYR A 471 -20.02 7.45 10.32
N ASP A 472 -21.01 8.26 9.95
CA ASP A 472 -22.04 7.93 8.97
C ASP A 472 -22.28 9.13 8.04
N ILE A 473 -21.80 9.02 6.81
CA ILE A 473 -21.93 10.05 5.77
C ILE A 473 -22.69 9.44 4.59
N PRO A 474 -23.89 9.95 4.26
CA PRO A 474 -24.63 9.49 3.09
C PRO A 474 -24.03 10.05 1.78
N ALA A 475 -24.31 9.37 0.67
CA ALA A 475 -24.07 9.91 -0.66
C ALA A 475 -24.90 11.18 -0.91
N GLY A 476 -24.46 12.04 -1.83
CA GLY A 476 -25.12 13.32 -2.05
C GLY A 476 -24.68 14.05 -3.31
N ILE A 477 -24.92 15.36 -3.34
CA ILE A 477 -24.54 16.26 -4.43
C ILE A 477 -23.43 17.18 -3.95
N GLN A 478 -22.43 17.35 -4.80
CA GLN A 478 -21.29 18.22 -4.56
C GLN A 478 -21.72 19.69 -4.53
N THR A 479 -21.33 20.42 -3.49
CA THR A 479 -21.47 21.87 -3.35
C THR A 479 -20.33 22.61 -4.07
N ASN A 480 -20.39 23.94 -4.08
CA ASN A 480 -19.38 24.80 -4.74
C ASN A 480 -17.96 24.72 -4.14
N GLU A 481 -17.80 24.05 -2.99
CA GLU A 481 -16.51 23.85 -2.32
C GLU A 481 -15.84 22.52 -2.71
N HIS A 482 -16.54 21.65 -3.44
CA HIS A 482 -16.03 20.35 -3.86
C HIS A 482 -15.48 20.40 -5.30
N PRO A 483 -14.70 19.38 -5.73
CA PRO A 483 -14.03 19.38 -7.03
C PRO A 483 -14.96 19.56 -8.23
N ASN A 484 -16.15 18.94 -8.20
CA ASN A 484 -17.12 18.97 -9.31
C ASN A 484 -18.51 19.42 -8.82
N PRO A 485 -18.73 20.73 -8.59
CA PRO A 485 -20.00 21.25 -8.09
C PRO A 485 -21.21 20.79 -8.92
N GLY A 486 -22.29 20.39 -8.26
CA GLY A 486 -23.51 19.88 -8.90
C GLY A 486 -23.47 18.39 -9.26
N LYS A 487 -22.29 17.75 -9.30
CA LYS A 487 -22.16 16.31 -9.56
C LYS A 487 -22.52 15.48 -8.32
N LYS A 488 -23.01 14.25 -8.52
CA LYS A 488 -23.18 13.28 -7.43
C LYS A 488 -21.82 12.85 -6.87
N PHE A 489 -21.76 12.57 -5.57
CA PHE A 489 -20.63 11.87 -4.95
C PHE A 489 -21.12 10.60 -4.25
N SER A 490 -20.28 9.55 -4.26
CA SER A 490 -20.57 8.30 -3.55
C SER A 490 -19.97 8.29 -2.14
N ALA A 491 -20.50 7.45 -1.25
CA ALA A 491 -19.97 7.27 0.10
C ALA A 491 -19.87 5.77 0.42
N ARG A 492 -18.66 5.20 0.30
CA ARG A 492 -18.42 3.76 0.46
C ARG A 492 -18.01 3.40 1.88
N GLY A 493 -18.50 2.24 2.35
CA GLY A 493 -18.10 1.63 3.61
C GLY A 493 -18.60 2.36 4.87
N PHE A 494 -19.65 3.19 4.75
CA PHE A 494 -20.32 3.78 5.90
C PHE A 494 -21.45 2.85 6.41
N PRO A 495 -21.68 2.77 7.72
CA PRO A 495 -20.97 3.48 8.79
C PRO A 495 -19.53 2.97 9.01
N ARG A 496 -18.59 3.89 9.17
CA ARG A 496 -17.17 3.58 9.44
C ARG A 496 -16.95 3.54 10.95
N HIS A 497 -16.45 2.42 11.43
CA HIS A 497 -16.14 2.20 12.84
C HIS A 497 -14.66 2.44 13.11
N CYS A 498 -14.35 3.22 14.14
CA CYS A 498 -13.00 3.52 14.58
C CYS A 498 -12.85 3.32 16.09
N TYR A 499 -11.64 3.07 16.55
CA TYR A 499 -11.39 2.70 17.94
C TYR A 499 -10.25 3.51 18.55
N LEU A 500 -10.41 3.92 19.81
CA LEU A 500 -9.37 4.51 20.66
C LEU A 500 -9.42 3.83 22.04
N PRO A 501 -8.29 3.71 22.77
CA PRO A 501 -8.34 3.27 24.16
C PRO A 501 -9.03 4.33 25.04
N ASP A 502 -9.85 3.90 26.00
CA ASP A 502 -10.49 4.78 26.99
C ASP A 502 -9.54 5.11 28.16
N ASN A 503 -8.42 5.74 27.82
CA ASN A 503 -7.49 6.34 28.76
C ASN A 503 -7.46 7.86 28.58
N GLU A 504 -6.67 8.56 29.39
CA GLU A 504 -6.59 10.03 29.34
C GLU A 504 -6.21 10.56 27.95
N LYS A 505 -5.18 9.96 27.34
CA LYS A 505 -4.69 10.34 26.01
C LYS A 505 -5.72 10.05 24.92
N GLY A 506 -6.40 8.91 24.97
CA GLY A 506 -7.46 8.56 24.02
C GLY A 506 -8.69 9.47 24.13
N ARG A 507 -9.07 9.86 25.35
CA ARG A 507 -10.13 10.87 25.57
C ARG A 507 -9.73 12.25 25.06
N LYS A 508 -8.48 12.66 25.24
CA LYS A 508 -7.91 13.89 24.64
C LYS A 508 -7.98 13.85 23.11
N VAL A 509 -7.55 12.76 22.49
CA VAL A 509 -7.67 12.56 21.03
C VAL A 509 -9.13 12.65 20.58
N LEU A 510 -10.07 12.02 21.30
CA LEU A 510 -11.50 12.12 20.95
C LEU A 510 -12.01 13.56 21.00
N LYS A 511 -11.66 14.36 22.03
CA LYS A 511 -12.06 15.78 22.10
C LYS A 511 -11.58 16.56 20.87
N LEU A 512 -10.34 16.34 20.45
CA LEU A 512 -9.78 16.98 19.26
C LEU A 512 -10.42 16.46 17.95
N LEU A 513 -10.72 15.16 17.84
CA LEU A 513 -11.46 14.60 16.70
C LEU A 513 -12.88 15.18 16.58
N ILE A 514 -13.56 15.41 17.71
CA ILE A 514 -14.87 16.09 17.72
C ILE A 514 -14.73 17.51 17.16
N MET A 515 -13.69 18.24 17.57
CA MET A 515 -13.42 19.58 17.03
C MET A 515 -13.09 19.53 15.53
N ALA A 516 -12.25 18.58 15.09
CA ALA A 516 -11.92 18.39 13.69
C ALA A 516 -13.17 18.03 12.86
N TRP A 517 -14.07 17.21 13.40
CA TRP A 517 -15.37 16.92 12.79
C TRP A 517 -16.25 18.18 12.66
N ASP A 518 -16.35 18.98 13.72
CA ASP A 518 -17.11 20.24 13.70
C ASP A 518 -16.50 21.27 12.72
N ARG A 519 -15.17 21.20 12.51
CA ARG A 519 -14.42 21.96 11.50
C ARG A 519 -14.38 21.29 10.12
N ARG A 520 -15.11 20.19 9.90
CA ARG A 520 -15.22 19.49 8.61
C ARG A 520 -13.89 18.95 8.06
N LEU A 521 -13.00 18.49 8.94
CA LEU A 521 -11.63 18.08 8.59
C LEU A 521 -11.40 16.56 8.54
N ILE A 522 -12.35 15.72 8.97
CA ILE A 522 -12.12 14.25 9.05
C ILE A 522 -12.21 13.59 7.67
N PHE A 523 -13.16 14.03 6.84
CA PHE A 523 -13.33 13.52 5.48
C PHE A 523 -13.34 14.65 4.46
N THR A 524 -13.13 14.29 3.19
CA THR A 524 -13.26 15.16 2.03
C THR A 524 -13.88 14.38 0.87
N ILE A 525 -14.24 15.09 -0.21
CA ILE A 525 -14.59 14.46 -1.49
C ILE A 525 -13.34 14.48 -2.36
N GLY A 526 -12.94 13.31 -2.85
CA GLY A 526 -11.77 13.15 -3.68
C GLY A 526 -11.75 11.80 -4.39
N THR A 527 -10.54 11.33 -4.65
CA THR A 527 -10.29 10.03 -5.28
C THR A 527 -9.82 9.04 -4.22
N SER A 528 -10.50 7.89 -4.12
CA SER A 528 -10.13 6.81 -3.20
C SER A 528 -8.77 6.22 -3.55
N SER A 529 -7.84 6.20 -2.60
CA SER A 529 -6.52 5.57 -2.78
C SER A 529 -6.58 4.05 -2.90
N THR A 530 -7.62 3.41 -2.36
CA THR A 530 -7.77 1.95 -2.36
C THR A 530 -8.51 1.42 -3.59
N THR A 531 -9.44 2.21 -4.16
CA THR A 531 -10.29 1.77 -5.27
C THR A 531 -10.12 2.59 -6.55
N GLY A 532 -9.47 3.76 -6.48
CA GLY A 532 -9.38 4.71 -7.60
C GLY A 532 -10.69 5.43 -7.93
N GLU A 533 -11.77 5.17 -7.18
CA GLU A 533 -13.08 5.81 -7.41
C GLU A 533 -12.96 7.32 -7.15
N SER A 534 -13.20 8.14 -8.17
CA SER A 534 -13.30 9.60 -8.05
C SER A 534 -14.69 10.03 -7.56
N ASP A 535 -14.80 11.29 -7.13
CA ASP A 535 -16.05 11.86 -6.62
C ASP A 535 -16.64 11.01 -5.46
N THR A 536 -15.78 10.54 -4.54
CA THR A 536 -16.20 9.73 -3.39
C THR A 536 -15.69 10.28 -2.07
N VAL A 537 -16.37 9.92 -0.98
CA VAL A 537 -15.98 10.32 0.39
C VAL A 537 -14.74 9.53 0.84
N VAL A 538 -13.66 10.26 1.09
CA VAL A 538 -12.35 9.73 1.51
C VAL A 538 -11.89 10.34 2.83
N TRP A 539 -10.99 9.65 3.53
CA TRP A 539 -10.32 10.20 4.72
C TRP A 539 -9.48 11.43 4.34
N ASN A 540 -9.31 12.38 5.27
CA ASN A 540 -8.57 13.62 5.02
C ASN A 540 -7.46 13.82 6.05
N GLU A 541 -6.27 13.28 5.76
CA GLU A 541 -5.00 13.52 6.49
C GLU A 541 -4.97 13.23 8.01
N ILE A 542 -6.07 12.72 8.59
CA ILE A 542 -6.17 12.34 10.01
C ILE A 542 -6.50 10.84 10.06
N HIS A 543 -5.50 10.03 10.41
CA HIS A 543 -5.62 8.59 10.42
C HIS A 543 -6.49 8.08 11.56
N HIS A 544 -7.25 7.02 11.27
CA HIS A 544 -8.11 6.35 12.23
C HIS A 544 -7.81 4.85 12.24
N LYS A 545 -7.92 4.24 13.42
CA LYS A 545 -7.83 2.78 13.57
C LYS A 545 -9.18 2.13 13.36
N THR A 546 -9.36 1.45 12.22
CA THR A 546 -10.61 0.83 11.78
C THR A 546 -10.66 -0.68 12.03
N GLU A 547 -9.56 -1.30 12.47
CA GLU A 547 -9.48 -2.71 12.85
C GLU A 547 -9.32 -2.82 14.38
N PHE A 548 -10.19 -3.61 15.03
CA PHE A 548 -10.31 -3.65 16.49
C PHE A 548 -9.24 -4.54 17.15
N GLY A 549 -9.19 -5.82 16.77
CA GLY A 549 -8.47 -6.86 17.51
C GLY A 549 -7.18 -7.36 16.86
N SER A 550 -6.75 -6.75 15.75
CA SER A 550 -5.52 -7.09 15.05
C SER A 550 -5.01 -5.88 14.26
N ASN A 551 -3.85 -6.00 13.60
CA ASN A 551 -3.27 -4.95 12.76
C ASN A 551 -2.84 -5.50 11.39
N LEU A 552 -3.62 -6.43 10.82
CA LEU A 552 -3.27 -7.08 9.55
C LEU A 552 -3.38 -6.13 8.35
N THR A 553 -4.25 -5.12 8.45
CA THR A 553 -4.44 -4.11 7.40
C THR A 553 -3.52 -2.89 7.54
N GLY A 554 -2.74 -2.80 8.63
CA GLY A 554 -1.97 -1.60 8.99
C GLY A 554 -2.80 -0.51 9.68
N HIS A 555 -4.12 -0.67 9.75
CA HIS A 555 -5.06 0.29 10.35
C HIS A 555 -5.68 -0.22 11.66
N GLY A 556 -4.96 -1.05 12.42
CA GLY A 556 -5.43 -1.62 13.67
C GLY A 556 -4.43 -1.55 14.82
N TYR A 557 -4.61 -2.42 15.81
CA TYR A 557 -3.88 -2.49 17.07
C TYR A 557 -3.19 -3.86 17.25
N PRO A 558 -2.06 -3.96 17.97
CA PRO A 558 -1.40 -2.90 18.74
C PRO A 558 -0.62 -1.93 17.84
N ASP A 559 -0.62 -0.67 18.24
CA ASP A 559 0.20 0.41 17.65
C ASP A 559 0.53 1.43 18.75
N PRO A 560 1.73 1.38 19.34
CA PRO A 560 2.10 2.25 20.46
C PRO A 560 2.22 3.72 20.08
N ASN A 561 2.51 4.03 18.80
CA ASN A 561 2.80 5.39 18.34
C ASN A 561 1.55 6.10 17.79
N TYR A 562 0.47 5.36 17.53
CA TYR A 562 -0.72 5.91 16.89
C TYR A 562 -1.29 7.16 17.59
N LEU A 563 -1.39 7.17 18.92
CA LEU A 563 -1.96 8.31 19.65
C LEU A 563 -1.10 9.57 19.53
N ASP A 564 0.23 9.45 19.42
CA ASP A 564 1.13 10.58 19.19
C ASP A 564 1.08 11.07 17.74
N ASN A 565 1.03 10.12 16.81
CA ASN A 565 0.94 10.41 15.38
C ASN A 565 -0.35 11.17 15.07
N VAL A 566 -1.51 10.69 15.56
CA VAL A 566 -2.80 11.36 15.29
C VAL A 566 -2.89 12.74 15.97
N LEU A 567 -2.25 12.95 17.13
CA LEU A 567 -2.14 14.28 17.75
C LEU A 567 -1.31 15.22 16.88
N THR A 568 -0.23 14.73 16.28
CA THR A 568 0.61 15.49 15.35
C THR A 568 -0.15 15.85 14.08
N GLU A 569 -0.90 14.90 13.52
CA GLU A 569 -1.77 15.11 12.36
C GLU A 569 -2.86 16.15 12.64
N LEU A 570 -3.54 16.04 13.79
CA LEU A 570 -4.54 17.03 14.24
C LEU A 570 -3.93 18.42 14.38
N SER A 571 -2.76 18.52 15.01
CA SER A 571 -2.01 19.78 15.14
C SER A 571 -1.64 20.37 13.77
N ALA A 572 -1.19 19.53 12.82
CA ALA A 572 -0.90 19.94 11.44
C ALA A 572 -2.14 20.44 10.68
N GLN A 573 -3.35 20.03 11.08
CA GLN A 573 -4.62 20.57 10.59
C GLN A 573 -5.12 21.79 11.38
N GLY A 574 -4.34 22.30 12.34
CA GLY A 574 -4.69 23.45 13.17
C GLY A 574 -5.70 23.12 14.27
N VAL A 575 -5.75 21.86 14.70
CA VAL A 575 -6.60 21.35 15.77
C VAL A 575 -5.71 20.97 16.95
N GLY A 576 -5.48 21.94 17.85
CA GLY A 576 -4.68 21.76 19.06
C GLY A 576 -5.50 21.94 20.34
N GLU A 577 -4.87 21.70 21.48
CA GLU A 577 -5.50 21.91 22.79
C GLU A 577 -5.83 23.37 23.06
N ASP A 578 -5.00 24.29 22.57
CA ASP A 578 -5.25 25.74 22.66
C ASP A 578 -6.57 26.18 22.00
N ASN A 579 -7.19 25.29 21.22
CA ASN A 579 -8.48 25.53 20.58
C ASN A 579 -9.67 24.93 21.33
N LEU A 580 -9.42 24.08 22.34
CA LEU A 580 -10.47 23.56 23.20
C LEU A 580 -10.90 24.73 24.11
N LYS A 581 -12.07 25.29 23.81
CA LYS A 581 -12.74 26.17 24.77
C LYS A 581 -13.28 25.29 25.88
N ASP A 582 -13.01 25.66 27.14
CA ASP A 582 -13.56 25.00 28.32
C ASP A 582 -15.09 24.83 28.25
#